data_AF-A0AA38ASS0-F1
#
_entry.id   AF-A0AA38ASS0-F1
#
_cell.length_a   1.000
_cell.length_b   1.000
_cell.length_c   1.000
_cell.angle_alpha   90.00
_cell.angle_beta   90.00
_cell.angle_gamma   90.00
#
_symmetry.space_group_name_H-M   'P 1'
#
loop_
_entity.id
_entity.type
_entity.pdbx_description
1 polymer ?
#
loop_
_entity_poly.entity_id
_entity_poly.type
_entity_poly.pdbx_seq_one_letter_code
_entity_poly.pdbx_strand_id
1 'polypeptide(L)'
;MKKLAAALLSAMALAAVPVAVAPGAQADVCGDVGGRHVNVGGCTNVAGDVAVASDDDAAAQATSGQAPCYTPQGVPYYTPGSDPCY
;
A
#
# COMPACT_ATOMS: atom_id res chain seq x y z
N MET A 1 -34.13 -18.29 8.55
CA MET A 1 -33.07 -19.29 8.25
C MET A 1 -32.46 -19.22 6.85
N LYS A 2 -33.02 -18.54 5.83
CA LYS A 2 -32.35 -18.39 4.49
C LYS A 2 -31.51 -17.12 4.30
N LYS A 3 -31.72 -16.09 5.14
CA LYS A 3 -31.07 -14.78 5.02
C LYS A 3 -29.67 -14.72 5.63
N LEU A 4 -29.27 -15.75 6.38
CA LEU A 4 -27.97 -15.82 7.06
C LEU A 4 -26.89 -16.43 6.15
N ALA A 5 -27.29 -17.29 5.21
CA ALA A 5 -26.37 -17.92 4.26
C ALA A 5 -25.78 -16.90 3.27
N ALA A 6 -26.59 -15.94 2.80
CA ALA A 6 -26.14 -14.90 1.87
C ALA A 6 -25.13 -13.93 2.51
N ALA A 7 -25.28 -13.61 3.81
CA ALA A 7 -24.38 -12.73 4.53
C ALA A 7 -22.99 -13.36 4.76
N LEU A 8 -22.93 -14.69 4.94
CA LEU A 8 -21.67 -15.42 5.11
C LEU A 8 -20.88 -15.52 3.81
N LEU A 9 -21.55 -15.66 2.66
CA LEU A 9 -20.90 -15.71 1.35
C LEU A 9 -20.27 -14.37 0.95
N SER A 10 -20.89 -13.24 1.29
CA SER A 10 -20.33 -11.91 1.02
C SER A 10 -19.16 -11.52 1.94
N ALA A 11 -19.01 -12.16 3.10
CA ALA A 11 -17.87 -11.93 4.00
C ALA A 11 -16.59 -12.65 3.53
N MET A 12 -16.72 -13.73 2.75
CA MET A 12 -15.58 -14.54 2.31
C MET A 12 -14.86 -14.00 1.07
N ALA A 13 -15.49 -13.07 0.33
CA ALA A 13 -14.96 -12.52 -0.92
C ALA A 13 -13.83 -11.48 -0.73
N LEU A 14 -13.54 -11.06 0.50
CA LEU A 14 -12.50 -10.07 0.81
C LEU A 14 -11.14 -10.69 1.16
N ALA A 15 -11.01 -12.02 1.18
CA ALA A 15 -9.80 -12.72 1.64
C ALA A 15 -8.88 -13.22 0.52
N ALA A 16 -9.05 -12.72 -0.71
CA ALA A 16 -8.22 -13.09 -1.85
C ALA A 16 -7.46 -11.88 -2.41
N VAL A 17 -6.70 -11.21 -1.53
CA VAL A 17 -5.60 -10.35 -1.98
C VAL A 17 -4.33 -11.16 -1.77
N PRO A 18 -3.50 -11.41 -2.80
CA PRO A 18 -2.15 -11.89 -2.58
C PRO A 18 -1.37 -10.73 -1.95
N VAL A 19 -1.42 -10.60 -0.63
CA VAL A 19 -0.55 -9.68 0.07
C VAL A 19 0.78 -10.39 0.25
N ALA A 20 1.66 -10.23 -0.74
CA ALA A 20 3.09 -10.38 -0.49
C ALA A 20 3.52 -9.20 0.40
N VAL A 21 3.17 -9.26 1.69
CA VAL A 21 3.69 -8.32 2.69
C VAL A 21 5.17 -8.64 2.82
N ALA A 22 6.04 -7.89 2.17
CA ALA A 22 7.39 -7.74 2.67
C ALA A 22 7.25 -7.19 4.11
N PRO A 23 7.87 -7.78 5.13
CA PRO A 23 7.84 -7.21 6.47
C PRO A 23 8.68 -5.92 6.47
N GLY A 24 8.06 -4.81 6.06
CA GLY A 24 8.46 -3.49 6.51
C GLY A 24 8.14 -3.41 8.00
N ALA A 25 9.05 -2.88 8.80
CA ALA A 25 8.69 -2.39 10.13
C ALA A 25 7.98 -1.04 9.91
N GLN A 26 6.73 -1.07 9.48
CA GLN A 26 5.95 0.15 9.27
C GLN A 26 5.58 0.76 10.62
N ALA A 27 6.21 1.89 10.95
CA ALA A 27 5.82 2.75 12.05
C ALA A 27 4.98 3.89 11.47
N ASP A 28 3.71 3.61 11.25
CA ASP A 28 2.75 4.61 10.79
C ASP A 28 2.31 5.50 11.95
N VAL A 29 2.43 6.80 11.77
CA VAL A 29 1.83 7.81 12.63
C VAL A 29 0.55 8.29 11.96
N CYS A 30 -0.57 7.95 12.56
CA CYS A 30 -1.89 8.36 12.10
C CYS A 30 -2.37 9.59 12.85
N GLY A 31 -2.90 10.56 12.11
CA GLY A 31 -3.53 11.75 12.66
C GLY A 31 -4.89 11.95 12.01
N ASP A 32 -5.85 12.41 12.81
CA ASP A 32 -7.18 12.82 12.34
C ASP A 32 -7.53 14.17 12.96
N VAL A 33 -8.04 15.06 12.14
CA VAL A 33 -8.60 16.35 12.55
C VAL A 33 -10.07 16.37 12.16
N GLY A 34 -10.91 16.56 13.17
CA GLY A 34 -12.35 16.43 13.05
C GLY A 34 -13.17 17.49 13.76
N GLY A 35 -14.33 17.80 13.19
CA GLY A 35 -15.34 18.68 13.75
C GLY A 35 -16.75 18.21 13.41
N ARG A 36 -17.78 18.98 13.78
CA ARG A 36 -19.20 18.56 13.67
C ARG A 36 -19.68 18.26 12.23
N HIS A 37 -18.94 18.70 11.22
CA HIS A 37 -19.36 18.62 9.82
C HIS A 37 -18.35 17.94 8.90
N VAL A 38 -17.06 17.87 9.28
CA VAL A 38 -16.00 17.26 8.46
C VAL A 38 -14.92 16.68 9.36
N ASN A 39 -14.45 15.49 9.01
CA ASN A 39 -13.20 14.90 9.48
C ASN A 39 -12.27 14.66 8.30
N VAL A 40 -10.98 14.90 8.52
CA VAL A 40 -9.90 14.56 7.60
C VAL A 40 -8.83 13.86 8.42
N GLY A 41 -8.52 12.62 8.03
CA GLY A 41 -7.49 11.81 8.67
C GLY A 41 -6.62 11.11 7.65
N GLY A 42 -5.43 10.71 8.10
CA GLY A 42 -4.46 10.01 7.30
C GLY A 42 -3.33 9.45 8.17
N CYS A 43 -2.59 8.51 7.60
CA CYS A 43 -1.41 7.93 8.21
C CYS A 43 -0.17 8.29 7.38
N THR A 44 0.95 8.53 8.06
CA THR A 44 2.26 8.75 7.44
C THR A 44 3.26 7.80 8.08
N ASN A 45 4.11 7.17 7.27
CA ASN A 45 5.18 6.34 7.79
C ASN A 45 6.36 7.22 8.19
N VAL A 46 6.79 7.17 9.46
CA VAL A 46 7.85 8.07 9.98
C VAL A 46 9.22 7.38 10.02
N ALA A 47 9.27 6.05 9.88
CA ALA A 47 10.50 5.27 10.09
C ALA A 47 11.03 4.54 8.85
N GLY A 48 10.44 4.75 7.66
CA GLY A 48 10.55 3.79 6.55
C GLY A 48 11.05 4.28 5.19
N ASP A 49 11.56 5.49 5.03
CA ASP A 49 11.72 6.04 3.68
C ASP A 49 13.10 5.75 3.05
N VAL A 50 13.29 4.54 2.52
CA VAL A 50 13.69 4.54 1.10
C VAL A 50 12.45 5.05 0.39
N ALA A 51 12.57 6.19 -0.31
CA ALA A 51 11.46 6.70 -1.09
C ALA A 51 11.08 5.62 -2.12
N VAL A 52 9.95 4.96 -1.92
CA VAL A 52 9.35 4.00 -2.86
C VAL A 52 8.17 4.69 -3.53
N ALA A 53 8.01 4.47 -4.83
CA ALA A 53 6.88 4.98 -5.59
C ALA A 53 5.56 4.55 -4.95
N SER A 54 4.55 5.43 -4.97
CA SER A 54 3.18 5.03 -4.62
C SER A 54 2.70 3.93 -5.56
N ASP A 55 1.72 3.13 -5.13
CA ASP A 55 1.21 1.99 -5.91
C ASP A 55 0.79 2.37 -7.34
N ASP A 56 0.09 3.51 -7.49
CA ASP A 56 -0.34 4.02 -8.80
C ASP A 56 0.84 4.38 -9.70
N ASP A 57 1.88 4.97 -9.13
CA ASP A 57 3.06 5.45 -9.85
C ASP A 57 3.98 4.27 -10.21
N ALA A 58 4.13 3.31 -9.31
CA ALA A 58 4.80 2.03 -9.57
C ALA A 58 4.10 1.24 -10.69
N ALA A 59 2.77 1.22 -10.71
CA ALA A 59 1.99 0.59 -11.77
C ALA A 59 2.16 1.32 -13.11
N ALA A 60 2.16 2.65 -13.12
CA ALA A 60 2.43 3.45 -14.31
C ALA A 60 3.84 3.19 -14.86
N GLN A 61 4.85 3.15 -14.00
CA GLN A 61 6.22 2.84 -14.38
C GLN A 61 6.34 1.42 -14.96
N ALA A 62 5.78 0.41 -14.29
CA ALA A 62 5.79 -0.97 -14.77
C ALA A 62 5.08 -1.13 -16.12
N THR A 63 3.94 -0.48 -16.31
CA THR A 63 3.19 -0.51 -17.58
C THR A 63 3.88 0.27 -18.70
N SER A 64 4.68 1.28 -18.36
CA SER A 64 5.56 1.98 -19.30
C SER A 64 6.82 1.19 -19.69
N GLY A 65 7.05 0.04 -19.05
CA GLY A 65 8.22 -0.82 -19.30
C GLY A 65 9.49 -0.34 -18.61
N GLN A 66 9.39 0.55 -17.63
CA GLN A 66 10.51 0.97 -16.80
C GLN A 66 11.03 -0.21 -15.97
N ALA A 67 12.35 -0.36 -15.87
CA ALA A 67 12.94 -1.42 -15.05
C ALA A 67 12.88 -1.06 -13.56
N PRO A 68 12.55 -2.02 -12.66
CA PRO A 68 12.56 -1.77 -11.23
C PRO A 68 14.00 -1.70 -10.68
N CYS A 69 14.17 -1.00 -9.57
CA CYS A 69 15.33 -1.12 -8.70
C CYS A 69 15.28 -2.44 -7.91
N TYR A 70 16.40 -2.83 -7.31
CA TYR A 70 16.50 -4.03 -6.49
C TYR A 70 17.11 -3.74 -5.13
N THR A 71 16.49 -4.24 -4.06
CA THR A 71 17.08 -4.19 -2.73
C THR A 71 18.33 -5.10 -2.67
N PRO A 72 19.17 -4.98 -1.64
CA PRO A 72 20.28 -5.93 -1.42
C PRO A 72 19.84 -7.39 -1.30
N GLN A 73 18.57 -7.64 -0.98
CA GLN A 73 17.96 -8.98 -0.92
C GLN A 73 17.38 -9.43 -2.27
N GLY A 74 17.49 -8.61 -3.32
CA GLY A 74 17.00 -8.91 -4.67
C GLY A 74 15.51 -8.69 -4.86
N VAL A 75 14.85 -7.94 -3.96
CA VAL A 75 13.41 -7.65 -4.09
C VAL A 75 13.22 -6.43 -5.01
N PRO A 76 12.36 -6.52 -6.05
CA PRO A 76 12.12 -5.40 -6.94
C PRO A 76 11.29 -4.29 -6.27
N TYR A 77 11.65 -3.04 -6.51
CA TYR A 77 10.89 -1.85 -6.08
C TYR A 77 11.02 -0.71 -7.11
N TYR A 78 10.09 0.24 -7.11
CA TYR A 78 10.17 1.46 -7.93
C TYR A 78 10.42 2.68 -7.04
N THR A 79 11.19 3.65 -7.52
CA THR A 79 11.41 4.92 -6.82
C THR A 79 10.42 5.98 -7.31
N PRO A 80 10.04 6.96 -6.47
CA PRO A 80 9.20 8.06 -6.90
C PRO A 80 9.88 8.87 -8.01
N GLY A 81 9.14 9.14 -9.08
CA GLY A 81 9.65 9.95 -10.19
C GLY A 81 10.96 9.43 -10.78
N SER A 82 12.03 10.20 -10.61
CA SER A 82 13.37 9.92 -11.16
C SER A 82 14.44 9.78 -10.07
N ASP A 83 14.05 9.46 -8.84
CA ASP A 83 15.00 9.22 -7.76
C ASP A 83 15.90 8.00 -8.06
N PRO A 84 17.19 8.04 -7.68
CA PRO A 84 18.12 6.95 -7.94
C PRO A 84 17.78 5.71 -7.11
N CYS A 85 18.21 4.53 -7.58
CA CYS A 85 18.15 3.31 -6.77
C CYS A 85 19.14 3.37 -5.60
N TYR A 86 18.71 2.87 -4.44
CA TYR A 86 19.49 2.75 -3.19
C TYR A 86 19.70 1.28 -2.79
#